data_AF-A0A7X7KBG9-F1
#
_entry.id   AF-A0A7X7KBG9-F1
#
_cell.length_a   1.000
_cell.length_b   1.000
_cell.length_c   1.000
_cell.angle_alpha   90.00
_cell.angle_beta   90.00
_cell.angle_gamma   90.00
#
_symmetry.space_group_name_H-M   'P 1'
#
loop_
_entity.id
_entity.type
_entity.pdbx_description
1 polymer ?
#
loop_
_entity_poly.entity_id
_entity_poly.type
_entity_poly.pdbx_seq_one_letter_code
_entity_poly.pdbx_strand_id
1 'polypeptide(L)'
;MSAVLTALGTLGAVVLAGYLLGRFRVLGEHAATVLARVVFTVAIPALLVVTVGRADLHVVLSRTAAVTAVSTAIVVVGAAVVVRGLWRRPAGEATIATLSASYVNAAHLGLPLAVFLFGDAVYVVPTMLFQLLVLAPLAFTVLDADAAGTTEGRRRRPAEAARATAGRVVRNPI
;
A
#
# COMPACT_ATOMS: atom_id res chain seq x y z
N MET A 1 18.06 16.33 -13.61
CA MET A 1 18.44 14.93 -13.90
C MET A 1 19.09 14.23 -12.71
N SER A 2 19.97 14.88 -11.95
CA SER A 2 20.61 14.30 -10.76
C SER A 2 19.62 13.77 -9.71
N ALA A 3 18.61 14.54 -9.30
CA ALA A 3 17.63 14.08 -8.29
C ALA A 3 16.90 12.79 -8.68
N VAL A 4 16.50 12.66 -9.95
CA VAL A 4 15.87 11.45 -10.51
C VAL A 4 16.83 10.28 -10.52
N LEU A 5 18.06 10.49 -10.98
CA LEU A 5 19.11 9.46 -10.99
C LEU A 5 19.51 9.03 -9.57
N THR A 6 19.56 9.94 -8.61
CA THR A 6 19.86 9.64 -7.21
C THR A 6 18.75 8.80 -6.59
N ALA A 7 17.48 9.21 -6.75
CA ALA A 7 16.35 8.47 -6.19
C ALA A 7 16.19 7.08 -6.82
N LEU A 8 16.18 6.99 -8.17
CA LEU A 8 16.10 5.72 -8.88
C LEU A 8 17.33 4.85 -8.69
N GLY A 9 18.52 5.46 -8.68
CA GLY A 9 19.79 4.77 -8.45
C GLY A 9 19.87 4.18 -7.05
N THR A 10 19.38 4.90 -6.03
CA THR A 10 19.35 4.39 -4.65
C THR A 10 18.42 3.18 -4.54
N LEU A 11 17.20 3.26 -5.11
CA LEU A 11 16.29 2.11 -5.14
C LEU A 11 16.91 0.94 -5.91
N GLY A 12 17.47 1.21 -7.09
CA GLY A 12 18.13 0.20 -7.93
C GLY A 12 19.30 -0.48 -7.21
N ALA A 13 20.09 0.27 -6.45
CA ALA A 13 21.18 -0.26 -5.64
C ALA A 13 20.67 -1.19 -4.54
N VAL A 14 19.58 -0.83 -3.85
CA VAL A 14 18.95 -1.69 -2.83
C VAL A 14 18.39 -2.98 -3.45
N VAL A 15 17.70 -2.88 -4.58
CA VAL A 15 17.18 -4.05 -5.31
C VAL A 15 18.32 -4.95 -5.79
N LEU A 16 19.39 -4.36 -6.33
CA LEU A 16 20.58 -5.09 -6.76
C LEU A 16 21.26 -5.80 -5.59
N ALA A 17 21.39 -5.14 -4.44
CA ALA A 17 21.93 -5.75 -3.23
C ALA A 17 21.08 -6.94 -2.78
N GLY A 18 19.74 -6.79 -2.75
CA GLY A 18 18.82 -7.88 -2.46
C GLY A 18 18.93 -9.04 -3.46
N TYR A 19 19.06 -8.75 -4.75
CA TYR A 19 19.28 -9.74 -5.79
C TYR A 19 20.60 -10.51 -5.58
N LEU A 20 21.70 -9.82 -5.32
CA LEU A 20 23.00 -10.44 -5.08
C LEU A 20 22.95 -11.33 -3.83
N LEU A 21 22.36 -10.85 -2.73
CA LEU A 21 22.16 -11.62 -1.51
C LEU A 21 21.38 -12.92 -1.77
N GLY A 22 20.32 -12.87 -2.58
CA GLY A 22 19.58 -14.04 -3.03
C GLY A 22 20.38 -14.96 -3.96
N ARG A 23 21.11 -14.37 -4.93
CA ARG A 23 21.91 -15.10 -5.93
C ARG A 23 23.03 -15.91 -5.30
N PHE A 24 23.67 -15.36 -4.26
CA PHE A 24 24.72 -16.00 -3.49
C PHE A 24 24.18 -16.87 -2.34
N ARG A 25 22.85 -16.96 -2.18
CA ARG A 25 22.17 -17.75 -1.13
C ARG A 25 22.66 -17.47 0.30
N VAL A 26 23.11 -16.23 0.56
CA VAL A 26 23.71 -15.85 1.85
C VAL A 26 22.71 -15.98 3.01
N LEU A 27 21.42 -15.75 2.73
CA LEU A 27 20.34 -15.82 3.74
C LEU A 27 19.65 -17.20 3.83
N GLY A 28 20.06 -18.18 3.03
CA GLY A 28 19.43 -19.51 2.98
C GLY A 28 18.18 -19.60 2.08
N GLU A 29 17.65 -20.82 1.95
CA GLU A 29 16.62 -21.16 0.95
C GLU A 29 15.24 -20.53 1.23
N HIS A 30 14.93 -20.25 2.50
CA HIS A 30 13.62 -19.73 2.92
C HIS A 30 13.63 -18.21 3.12
N ALA A 31 14.75 -17.55 2.82
CA ALA A 31 14.97 -16.14 3.09
C ALA A 31 13.88 -15.26 2.49
N ALA A 32 13.52 -15.47 1.22
CA ALA A 32 12.51 -14.68 0.53
C ALA A 32 11.15 -14.74 1.24
N THR A 33 10.72 -15.94 1.67
CA THR A 33 9.46 -16.13 2.39
C THR A 33 9.47 -15.48 3.77
N VAL A 34 10.58 -15.61 4.51
CA VAL A 34 10.73 -14.99 5.83
C VAL A 34 10.76 -13.47 5.71
N LEU A 35 11.54 -12.92 4.79
CA LEU A 35 11.61 -11.48 4.55
C LEU A 35 10.26 -10.93 4.12
N ALA A 36 9.56 -11.61 3.21
CA ALA A 36 8.21 -11.21 2.80
C ALA A 36 7.26 -11.17 3.99
N ARG A 37 7.23 -12.23 4.83
CA ARG A 37 6.42 -12.22 6.05
C ARG A 37 6.77 -11.05 6.95
N VAL A 38 8.05 -10.85 7.29
CA VAL A 38 8.48 -9.74 8.16
C VAL A 38 8.07 -8.38 7.58
N VAL A 39 8.22 -8.18 6.27
CA VAL A 39 7.82 -6.94 5.61
C VAL A 39 6.32 -6.71 5.73
N PHE A 40 5.51 -7.73 5.41
CA PHE A 40 4.05 -7.60 5.41
C PHE A 40 3.42 -7.59 6.81
N THR A 41 3.98 -8.31 7.78
CA THR A 41 3.41 -8.42 9.13
C THR A 41 3.97 -7.41 10.11
N VAL A 42 5.18 -6.90 9.90
CA VAL A 42 5.84 -5.98 10.85
C VAL A 42 6.19 -4.65 10.20
N ALA A 43 6.94 -4.67 9.10
CA ALA A 43 7.51 -3.44 8.55
C ALA A 43 6.43 -2.51 7.97
N ILE A 44 5.45 -3.05 7.23
CA ILE A 44 4.35 -2.25 6.65
C ILE A 44 3.45 -1.66 7.74
N PRO A 45 2.98 -2.42 8.75
CA PRO A 45 2.23 -1.85 9.87
C PRO A 45 3.01 -0.78 10.64
N ALA A 46 4.30 -1.04 10.93
CA ALA A 46 5.15 -0.07 11.60
C ALA A 46 5.34 1.20 10.76
N LEU A 47 5.57 1.04 9.45
CA LEU A 47 5.67 2.16 8.52
C LEU A 47 4.37 2.96 8.48
N LEU A 48 3.21 2.30 8.45
CA LEU A 48 1.90 2.95 8.54
C LEU A 48 1.80 3.78 9.82
N VAL A 49 2.03 3.18 10.99
CA VAL A 49 1.96 3.87 12.29
C VAL A 49 2.92 5.07 12.35
N VAL A 50 4.17 4.89 11.94
CA VAL A 50 5.18 5.96 11.95
C VAL A 50 4.81 7.07 10.97
N THR A 51 4.30 6.72 9.80
CA THR A 51 3.88 7.71 8.80
C THR A 51 2.67 8.48 9.28
N VAL A 52 1.66 7.82 9.84
CA VAL A 52 0.47 8.47 10.43
C VAL A 52 0.90 9.38 11.58
N GLY A 53 1.74 8.89 12.49
CA GLY A 53 2.17 9.63 13.68
C GLY A 53 3.05 10.84 13.38
N ARG A 54 3.63 10.92 12.18
CA ARG A 54 4.43 12.06 11.70
C ARG A 54 3.73 12.88 10.61
N ALA A 55 2.50 12.52 10.25
CA ALA A 55 1.74 13.23 9.23
C ALA A 55 1.27 14.57 9.77
N ASP A 56 1.74 15.65 9.17
CA ASP A 56 1.22 16.98 9.46
C ASP A 56 -0.13 17.15 8.76
N LEU A 57 -1.22 17.05 9.52
CA LEU A 57 -2.60 17.10 9.02
C LEU A 57 -2.91 18.41 8.27
N HIS A 58 -2.18 19.49 8.53
CA HIS A 58 -2.35 20.75 7.80
C HIS A 58 -1.99 20.63 6.32
N VAL A 59 -1.03 19.77 5.96
CA VAL A 59 -0.66 19.50 4.56
C VAL A 59 -1.73 18.64 3.88
N VAL A 60 -2.38 17.75 4.65
CA VAL A 60 -3.48 16.87 4.19
C VAL A 60 -4.78 17.62 3.94
N LEU A 61 -4.99 18.77 4.58
CA LEU A 61 -6.17 19.61 4.40
C LEU A 61 -5.96 20.75 3.39
N SER A 62 -4.88 20.70 2.60
CA SER A 62 -4.60 21.68 1.55
C SER A 62 -5.45 21.48 0.30
N ARG A 63 -5.60 22.53 -0.52
CA ARG A 63 -6.30 22.44 -1.81
C ARG A 63 -5.67 21.39 -2.74
N THR A 64 -4.34 21.24 -2.68
CA THR A 64 -3.59 20.23 -3.43
C THR A 64 -3.97 18.82 -2.98
N ALA A 65 -4.11 18.59 -1.68
CA ALA A 65 -4.55 17.30 -1.14
C ALA A 65 -5.97 16.94 -1.59
N ALA A 66 -6.90 17.90 -1.64
CA ALA A 66 -8.24 17.65 -2.14
C ALA A 66 -8.24 17.25 -3.63
N VAL A 67 -7.46 17.95 -4.47
CA VAL A 67 -7.32 17.60 -5.91
C VAL A 67 -6.72 16.22 -6.07
N THR A 68 -5.65 15.91 -5.33
CA THR A 68 -5.04 14.58 -5.32
C THR A 68 -6.05 13.51 -4.90
N ALA A 69 -6.74 13.69 -3.77
CA ALA A 69 -7.71 12.72 -3.27
C ALA A 69 -8.84 12.47 -4.28
N VAL A 70 -9.41 13.52 -4.88
CA VAL A 70 -10.48 13.38 -5.89
C VAL A 70 -9.96 12.68 -7.15
N SER A 71 -8.81 13.10 -7.67
CA SER A 71 -8.24 12.49 -8.88
C SER A 71 -7.89 11.02 -8.67
N THR A 72 -7.27 10.67 -7.54
CA THR A 72 -6.97 9.28 -7.19
C THR A 72 -8.25 8.48 -6.97
N ALA A 73 -9.26 9.04 -6.29
CA ALA A 73 -10.55 8.38 -6.06
C ALA A 73 -11.26 8.08 -7.39
N ILE A 74 -11.22 8.98 -8.38
CA ILE A 74 -11.78 8.73 -9.71
C ILE A 74 -11.10 7.51 -10.36
N VAL A 75 -9.78 7.41 -10.28
CA VAL A 75 -9.03 6.26 -10.83
C VAL A 75 -9.36 4.97 -10.08
N VAL A 76 -9.41 5.01 -8.74
CA VAL A 76 -9.77 3.87 -7.89
C VAL A 76 -11.17 3.36 -8.24
N VAL A 77 -12.16 4.24 -8.28
CA VAL A 77 -13.55 3.88 -8.59
C VAL A 77 -13.65 3.39 -10.03
N GLY A 78 -13.04 4.08 -10.99
CA GLY A 78 -13.06 3.68 -12.40
C GLY A 78 -12.46 2.29 -12.61
N ALA A 79 -11.26 2.04 -12.07
CA ALA A 79 -10.61 0.74 -12.17
C ALA A 79 -11.41 -0.35 -11.44
N ALA A 80 -11.94 -0.07 -10.25
CA ALA A 80 -12.78 -1.02 -9.51
C ALA A 80 -14.06 -1.37 -10.28
N VAL A 81 -14.74 -0.39 -10.89
CA VAL A 81 -15.93 -0.60 -11.71
C VAL A 81 -15.62 -1.45 -12.94
N VAL A 82 -14.51 -1.18 -13.63
CA VAL A 82 -14.09 -2.00 -14.78
C VAL A 82 -13.79 -3.44 -14.33
N VAL A 83 -13.00 -3.61 -13.27
CA VAL A 83 -12.53 -4.95 -12.90
C VAL A 83 -13.62 -5.79 -12.21
N ARG A 84 -14.44 -5.19 -11.33
CA ARG A 84 -15.59 -5.88 -10.69
C ARG A 84 -16.80 -5.98 -11.61
N GLY A 85 -17.14 -4.91 -12.32
CA GLY A 85 -18.36 -4.83 -13.10
C GLY A 85 -18.22 -5.47 -14.48
N LEU A 86 -17.23 -5.03 -15.25
CA LEU A 86 -17.04 -5.50 -16.63
C LEU A 86 -16.30 -6.84 -16.68
N TRP A 87 -15.24 -6.99 -15.89
CA TRP A 87 -14.40 -8.21 -15.91
C TRP A 87 -14.78 -9.25 -14.87
N ARG A 88 -15.71 -8.92 -13.95
CA ARG A 88 -16.30 -9.84 -12.97
C ARG A 88 -15.27 -10.60 -12.13
N ARG A 89 -14.14 -9.95 -11.82
CA ARG A 89 -13.06 -10.57 -11.03
C ARG A 89 -13.41 -10.65 -9.54
N PRO A 90 -12.92 -11.68 -8.82
CA PRO A 90 -13.12 -11.81 -7.38
C PRO A 90 -12.52 -10.62 -6.63
N ALA A 91 -12.96 -10.41 -5.39
CA ALA A 91 -12.65 -9.20 -4.63
C ALA A 91 -11.14 -8.99 -4.45
N GLY A 92 -10.38 -10.05 -4.14
CA GLY A 92 -8.93 -9.97 -4.02
C GLY A 92 -8.23 -9.55 -5.32
N GLU A 93 -8.52 -10.22 -6.44
CA GLU A 93 -7.97 -9.87 -7.76
C GLU A 93 -8.34 -8.44 -8.17
N ALA A 94 -9.58 -8.04 -7.93
CA ALA A 94 -10.06 -6.70 -8.25
C ALA A 94 -9.35 -5.61 -7.43
N THR A 95 -9.09 -5.87 -6.15
CA THR A 95 -8.33 -4.96 -5.29
C THR A 95 -6.91 -4.81 -5.79
N ILE A 96 -6.23 -5.91 -6.12
CA ILE A 96 -4.84 -5.87 -6.66
C ILE A 96 -4.79 -5.12 -7.98
N ALA A 97 -5.73 -5.37 -8.90
CA ALA A 97 -5.80 -4.67 -10.18
C ALA A 97 -6.09 -3.17 -10.00
N THR A 98 -7.00 -2.82 -9.09
CA THR A 98 -7.35 -1.43 -8.76
C THR A 98 -6.14 -0.70 -8.16
N LEU A 99 -5.42 -1.33 -7.23
CA LEU A 99 -4.19 -0.79 -6.68
C LEU A 99 -3.11 -0.63 -7.74
N SER A 100 -2.97 -1.59 -8.66
CA SER A 100 -1.99 -1.48 -9.75
C SER A 100 -2.26 -0.27 -10.65
N ALA A 101 -3.53 0.13 -10.81
CA ALA A 101 -3.92 1.30 -11.58
C ALA A 101 -3.81 2.63 -10.82
N SER A 102 -3.97 2.62 -9.49
CA SER A 102 -4.17 3.84 -8.68
C SER A 102 -3.07 4.12 -7.65
N TYR A 103 -2.31 3.09 -7.24
CA TYR A 103 -1.26 3.19 -6.25
C TYR A 103 0.05 3.64 -6.91
N VAL A 104 0.18 4.94 -7.10
CA VAL A 104 1.37 5.56 -7.68
C VAL A 104 2.59 5.37 -6.77
N ASN A 105 3.77 5.21 -7.37
CA ASN A 105 5.02 5.13 -6.61
C ASN A 105 5.50 6.52 -6.19
N ALA A 106 4.72 7.20 -5.34
CA ALA A 106 4.96 8.58 -4.94
C ALA A 106 6.28 8.74 -4.16
N ALA A 107 6.67 7.73 -3.37
CA ALA A 107 7.92 7.74 -2.62
C ALA A 107 9.17 7.66 -3.50
N HIS A 108 9.20 6.75 -4.47
CA HIS A 108 10.44 6.45 -5.22
C HIS A 108 10.51 7.13 -6.59
N LEU A 109 9.37 7.28 -7.28
CA LEU A 109 9.30 7.98 -8.57
C LEU A 109 8.69 9.37 -8.44
N GLY A 110 7.68 9.52 -7.59
CA GLY A 110 6.99 10.81 -7.41
C GLY A 110 7.90 11.87 -6.83
N LEU A 111 8.64 11.58 -5.76
CA LEU A 111 9.53 12.52 -5.07
C LEU A 111 10.57 13.15 -6.02
N PRO A 112 11.38 12.38 -6.77
CA PRO A 112 12.29 12.98 -7.74
C PRO A 112 11.58 13.74 -8.87
N LEU A 113 10.42 13.29 -9.33
CA LEU A 113 9.61 14.01 -10.32
C LEU A 113 9.07 15.34 -9.76
N ALA A 114 8.67 15.39 -8.51
CA ALA A 114 8.17 16.59 -7.86
C ALA A 114 9.28 17.62 -7.68
N VAL A 115 10.46 17.20 -7.24
CA VAL A 115 11.64 18.07 -7.19
C VAL A 115 12.03 18.55 -8.60
N PHE A 116 11.93 17.69 -9.62
CA PHE A 116 12.28 18.04 -10.99
C PHE A 116 11.29 19.02 -11.64
N LEU A 117 9.98 18.80 -11.47
CA LEU A 117 8.92 19.58 -12.13
C LEU A 117 8.53 20.83 -11.34
N PHE A 118 8.55 20.75 -10.01
CA PHE A 118 8.02 21.77 -9.12
C PHE A 118 9.08 22.36 -8.17
N GLY A 119 10.32 21.86 -8.19
CA GLY A 119 11.41 22.38 -7.38
C GLY A 119 11.37 21.97 -5.90
N ASP A 120 10.34 21.25 -5.47
CA ASP A 120 10.16 20.87 -4.06
C ASP A 120 9.59 19.43 -3.93
N ALA A 121 10.06 18.68 -2.94
CA ALA A 121 9.55 17.36 -2.58
C ALA A 121 8.19 17.43 -1.87
N VAL A 122 7.80 18.58 -1.32
CA VAL A 122 6.53 18.75 -0.58
C VAL A 122 5.32 18.40 -1.45
N TYR A 123 5.40 18.56 -2.77
CA TYR A 123 4.28 18.29 -3.68
C TYR A 123 3.83 16.82 -3.74
N VAL A 124 4.66 15.85 -3.32
CA VAL A 124 4.24 14.43 -3.28
C VAL A 124 3.62 14.01 -1.95
N VAL A 125 3.77 14.82 -0.90
CA VAL A 125 3.29 14.51 0.45
C VAL A 125 1.80 14.21 0.49
N PRO A 126 0.90 14.99 -0.15
CA PRO A 126 -0.53 14.70 -0.10
C PRO A 126 -0.89 13.34 -0.73
N THR A 127 -0.24 13.00 -1.84
CA THR A 127 -0.45 11.72 -2.54
C THR A 127 0.02 10.56 -1.67
N MET A 128 1.21 10.66 -1.07
CA MET A 128 1.73 9.64 -0.16
C MET A 128 0.83 9.45 1.05
N LEU A 129 0.37 10.54 1.66
CA LEU A 129 -0.52 10.48 2.83
C LEU A 129 -1.88 9.87 2.47
N PHE A 130 -2.49 10.24 1.35
CA PHE A 130 -3.74 9.60 0.92
C PHE A 130 -3.55 8.08 0.68
N GLN A 131 -2.44 7.69 0.05
CA GLN A 131 -2.15 6.29 -0.19
C GLN A 131 -1.91 5.48 1.08
N LEU A 132 -1.22 6.05 2.07
CA LEU A 132 -0.88 5.38 3.32
C LEU A 132 -2.04 5.40 4.31
N LEU A 133 -2.79 6.50 4.41
CA LEU A 133 -3.85 6.68 5.39
C LEU A 133 -5.20 6.13 4.93
N VAL A 134 -5.46 6.11 3.62
CA VAL A 134 -6.79 5.76 3.08
C VAL A 134 -6.69 4.52 2.19
N LEU A 135 -5.89 4.58 1.13
CA LEU A 135 -5.92 3.54 0.10
C LEU A 135 -5.37 2.20 0.59
N ALA A 136 -4.22 2.21 1.28
CA ALA A 136 -3.59 0.99 1.79
C ALA A 136 -4.45 0.28 2.85
N PRO A 137 -4.97 0.95 3.90
CA PRO A 137 -5.85 0.30 4.88
C PRO A 137 -7.13 -0.26 4.25
N LEU A 138 -7.76 0.47 3.31
CA LEU A 138 -8.96 -0.02 2.61
C LEU A 138 -8.64 -1.25 1.75
N ALA A 139 -7.50 -1.27 1.06
CA ALA A 139 -7.09 -2.42 0.30
C ALA A 139 -6.86 -3.66 1.19
N PHE A 140 -6.11 -3.49 2.29
CA PHE A 140 -5.83 -4.61 3.20
C PHE A 140 -7.11 -5.13 3.86
N THR A 141 -8.05 -4.26 4.26
CA THR A 141 -9.33 -4.74 4.82
C THR A 141 -10.14 -5.56 3.82
N VAL A 142 -10.14 -5.20 2.53
CA VAL A 142 -10.81 -6.01 1.49
C VAL A 142 -10.07 -7.32 1.24
N LEU A 143 -8.74 -7.31 1.19
CA LEU A 143 -7.93 -8.52 1.01
C LEU A 143 -8.08 -9.49 2.18
N ASP A 144 -8.07 -8.99 3.41
CA ASP A 144 -8.29 -9.79 4.61
C ASP A 144 -9.69 -10.39 4.64
N ALA A 145 -10.71 -9.62 4.22
CA ALA A 145 -12.08 -10.13 4.13
C ALA A 145 -12.23 -11.23 3.06
N ASP A 146 -11.54 -11.11 1.93
CA ASP A 146 -11.51 -12.12 0.86
C ASP A 146 -10.74 -13.39 1.31
N ALA A 147 -9.63 -13.22 2.01
CA ALA A 147 -8.86 -14.31 2.62
C ALA A 147 -9.66 -15.02 3.74
N ALA A 148 -10.42 -14.27 4.54
CA ALA A 148 -11.29 -14.83 5.57
C ALA A 148 -12.48 -15.58 4.93
N GLY A 149 -13.10 -15.03 3.89
CA GLY A 149 -14.22 -15.66 3.17
C GLY A 149 -13.83 -16.94 2.42
N THR A 150 -12.59 -17.03 1.94
CA THR A 150 -12.04 -18.26 1.34
C THR A 150 -11.67 -19.33 2.38
N THR A 151 -11.35 -18.91 3.61
CA THR A 151 -11.04 -19.82 4.73
C THR A 151 -12.31 -20.26 5.48
N GLU A 152 -13.35 -19.43 5.52
CA GLU A 152 -14.60 -19.68 6.25
C GLU A 152 -15.76 -20.11 5.33
N GLY A 153 -15.64 -21.29 4.74
CA GLY A 153 -16.77 -22.05 4.19
C GLY A 153 -17.80 -22.51 5.24
N ARG A 154 -17.93 -21.86 6.40
CA ARG A 154 -18.86 -22.24 7.46
C ARG A 154 -19.61 -21.03 8.03
N ARG A 155 -20.82 -20.84 7.51
CA ARG A 155 -21.94 -20.03 8.05
C ARG A 155 -21.72 -19.62 9.52
N ARG A 156 -21.29 -18.37 9.76
CA ARG A 156 -21.49 -17.69 11.04
C ARG A 156 -22.15 -16.35 10.81
N ARG A 157 -23.08 -16.01 11.70
CA ARG A 157 -23.98 -14.85 11.55
C ARG A 157 -23.14 -13.56 11.60
N PRO A 158 -23.51 -12.52 10.82
CA PRO A 158 -22.73 -11.27 10.70
C PRO A 158 -22.44 -10.58 12.05
N ALA A 159 -23.31 -10.75 13.04
CA ALA A 159 -23.10 -10.22 14.40
C ALA A 159 -21.98 -10.93 15.19
N GLU A 160 -21.70 -12.20 14.89
CA GLU A 160 -20.63 -12.97 15.53
C GLU A 160 -19.28 -12.73 14.84
N ALA A 161 -19.29 -12.51 13.52
CA ALA A 161 -18.10 -12.12 12.76
C ALA A 161 -17.58 -10.75 13.24
N ALA A 162 -18.45 -9.76 13.42
CA ALA A 162 -18.06 -8.44 13.93
C ALA A 162 -17.44 -8.51 15.35
N ARG A 163 -18.01 -9.36 16.24
CA ARG A 163 -17.44 -9.59 17.58
C ARG A 163 -16.14 -10.38 17.56
N ALA A 164 -15.99 -11.33 16.63
CA ALA A 164 -14.77 -12.11 16.47
C ALA A 164 -13.63 -11.26 15.90
N THR A 165 -13.91 -10.36 14.95
CA THR A 165 -12.93 -9.43 14.40
C THR A 165 -12.50 -8.41 15.45
N ALA A 166 -13.43 -7.83 16.22
CA ALA A 166 -13.10 -6.95 17.35
C ALA A 166 -12.28 -7.68 18.44
N GLY A 167 -12.64 -8.93 18.75
CA GLY A 167 -11.89 -9.76 19.69
C GLY A 167 -10.48 -10.15 19.19
N ARG A 168 -10.31 -10.33 17.88
CA ARG A 168 -9.00 -10.62 17.25
C ARG A 168 -8.11 -9.40 17.17
N VAL A 169 -8.64 -8.21 16.89
CA VAL A 169 -7.88 -6.95 16.92
C VAL A 169 -7.35 -6.63 18.32
N VAL A 170 -8.10 -6.97 19.37
CA VAL A 170 -7.67 -6.75 20.76
C VAL A 170 -6.74 -7.85 21.28
N ARG A 171 -6.95 -9.11 20.89
CA ARG A 171 -6.15 -10.24 21.40
C ARG A 171 -4.94 -10.61 20.53
N ASN A 172 -4.89 -10.13 19.30
CA ASN A 172 -3.84 -10.48 18.36
C ASN A 172 -3.44 -9.26 17.52
N PRO A 173 -2.65 -8.33 18.09
CA PRO A 173 -1.98 -7.31 17.31
C PRO A 173 -0.78 -7.98 16.62
N ILE A 174 -1.03 -8.72 15.53
CA ILE A 174 0.02 -9.29 14.67
C ILE A 174 -0.43 -9.23 13.21
#